data_AF-A0A4U3KW52-F1
#
_entry.id   AF-A0A4U3KW52-F1
#
_cell.length_a   1.000
_cell.length_b   1.000
_cell.length_c   1.000
_cell.angle_alpha   90.00
_cell.angle_beta   90.00
_cell.angle_gamma   90.00
#
_symmetry.space_group_name_H-M   'P 1'
#
loop_
_entity.id
_entity.type
_entity.pdbx_description
1 polymer ?
#
loop_
_entity_poly.entity_id
_entity_poly.type
_entity_poly.pdbx_seq_one_letter_code
_entity_poly.pdbx_strand_id
1 'polypeptide(L)'
;MATIIALAIIGTIGVKKMTEPTEKERQIAFLKEHEEEMTEYVKQQNEKIAKVAFCWESLEKESVGNGLLQGAGDILSIRIQIIDNNNNKINSFGLAIKPNNWNEPTKIKELYTINADYDYYTEGG
;
A
#
# COMPACT_ATOMS: atom_id res chain seq x y z
N MET A 1 -11.27 32.34 30.82
CA MET A 1 -10.73 31.66 29.64
C MET A 1 -9.24 31.42 29.86
N ALA A 2 -8.78 30.25 29.43
CA ALA A 2 -7.44 29.66 29.53
C ALA A 2 -7.03 29.14 30.92
N THR A 3 -7.35 27.86 31.16
CA THR A 3 -6.64 27.01 32.14
C THR A 3 -6.00 25.86 31.38
N ILE A 4 -4.68 25.79 31.49
CA ILE A 4 -3.78 24.83 30.85
C ILE A 4 -3.96 23.45 31.50
N ILE A 5 -4.23 22.41 30.70
CA ILE A 5 -4.02 21.02 31.13
C ILE A 5 -2.75 20.53 30.44
N ALA A 6 -1.62 20.84 31.07
CA ALA A 6 -0.35 20.19 30.79
C ALA A 6 -0.35 18.87 31.59
N LEU A 7 -0.66 17.75 30.94
CA LEU A 7 -0.35 16.44 31.50
C LEU A 7 1.11 16.13 31.19
N ALA A 8 1.97 16.50 32.14
CA ALA A 8 3.30 15.95 32.25
C ALA A 8 3.20 14.46 32.61
N ILE A 9 3.71 13.59 31.74
CA ILE A 9 4.17 12.27 32.15
C ILE A 9 5.64 12.18 31.75
N ILE A 10 6.47 12.62 32.69
CA ILE A 10 7.91 12.34 32.69
C ILE A 10 8.05 10.88 33.14
N GLY A 11 8.29 9.99 32.19
CA GLY A 11 8.75 8.62 32.44
C GLY A 11 10.18 8.48 31.92
N THR A 12 11.13 8.19 32.79
CA THR A 12 12.57 8.06 32.51
C THR A 12 12.90 6.77 31.75
N ILE A 13 12.57 6.70 30.47
CA ILE A 13 13.03 5.64 29.56
C ILE A 13 13.67 6.35 28.37
N GLY A 14 14.90 5.97 28.06
CA GLY A 14 15.87 6.75 27.28
C GLY A 14 15.27 7.51 26.10
N VAL A 15 15.79 8.72 25.87
CA VAL A 15 15.61 9.45 24.62
C VAL A 15 16.10 8.53 23.50
N LYS A 16 15.22 7.65 23.01
CA LYS A 16 15.36 6.99 21.74
C LYS A 16 15.41 8.18 20.79
N LYS A 17 16.57 8.43 20.18
CA LYS A 17 16.67 9.37 19.06
C LYS A 17 15.43 9.10 18.21
N MET A 18 14.50 10.06 18.14
CA MET A 18 13.43 10.04 17.15
C MET A 18 14.17 10.29 15.84
N THR A 19 14.77 9.23 15.31
CA THR A 19 15.36 9.24 13.99
C THR A 19 14.22 9.58 13.05
N GLU A 20 14.44 10.58 12.23
CA GLU A 20 13.55 10.90 11.13
C GLU A 20 13.23 9.60 10.37
N PRO A 21 11.95 9.32 10.08
CA PRO A 21 11.59 8.08 9.39
C PRO A 21 12.36 7.99 8.07
N THR A 22 12.82 6.79 7.77
CA THR A 22 13.41 6.48 6.48
C THR A 22 12.41 6.77 5.36
N GLU A 23 12.91 6.96 4.15
CA GLU A 23 12.07 7.15 2.96
C GLU A 23 11.04 6.02 2.82
N LYS A 24 11.47 4.76 3.00
CA LYS A 24 10.57 3.60 2.95
C LYS A 24 9.48 3.63 4.03
N GLU A 25 9.81 4.07 5.25
CA GLU A 25 8.81 4.21 6.32
C GLU A 25 7.77 5.30 6.00
N ARG A 26 8.18 6.42 5.39
CA ARG A 26 7.25 7.46 4.93
C ARG A 26 6.35 6.97 3.82
N GLN A 27 6.90 6.24 2.86
CA GLN A 27 6.12 5.62 1.78
C GLN A 27 5.11 4.61 2.32
N ILE A 28 5.50 3.74 3.26
CA ILE A 28 4.57 2.81 3.92
C ILE A 28 3.49 3.57 4.68
N ALA A 29 3.83 4.64 5.41
CA ALA A 29 2.85 5.44 6.13
C ALA A 29 1.81 6.07 5.19
N PHE A 30 2.27 6.68 4.09
CA PHE A 30 1.41 7.21 3.04
C PHE A 30 0.47 6.14 2.47
N LEU A 31 0.99 4.95 2.15
CA LEU A 31 0.16 3.87 1.62
C LEU A 31 -0.85 3.33 2.64
N LYS A 32 -0.51 3.30 3.93
CA LYS A 32 -1.46 2.91 4.99
C LYS A 32 -2.59 3.91 5.16
N GLU A 33 -2.32 5.20 4.98
CA GLU A 33 -3.37 6.23 4.96
C GLU A 33 -4.36 6.03 3.80
N HIS A 34 -3.94 5.34 2.73
CA HIS A 34 -4.74 5.04 1.53
C HIS A 34 -5.09 3.56 1.41
N GLU A 35 -5.00 2.77 2.50
CA GLU A 35 -5.24 1.32 2.47
C GLU A 35 -6.67 0.99 2.02
N GLU A 36 -7.65 1.81 2.42
CA GLU A 36 -9.05 1.66 2.03
C GLU A 36 -9.23 1.88 0.52
N GLU A 37 -8.73 3.01 -0.03
CA GLU A 37 -8.78 3.31 -1.46
C GLU A 37 -8.15 2.19 -2.30
N MET A 38 -6.97 1.70 -1.89
CA MET A 38 -6.31 0.59 -2.59
C MET A 38 -7.08 -0.73 -2.47
N THR A 39 -7.68 -1.01 -1.31
CA THR A 39 -8.48 -2.21 -1.10
C THR A 39 -9.72 -2.21 -1.97
N GLU A 40 -10.43 -1.08 -2.02
CA GLU A 40 -11.63 -0.91 -2.85
C GLU A 40 -11.30 -1.06 -4.33
N TYR A 41 -10.22 -0.43 -4.80
CA TYR A 41 -9.73 -0.57 -6.17
C TYR A 41 -9.53 -2.03 -6.56
N VAL A 42 -8.84 -2.80 -5.71
CA VAL A 42 -8.55 -4.22 -5.97
C VAL A 42 -9.83 -5.05 -5.98
N LYS A 43 -10.73 -4.82 -5.02
CA LYS A 43 -12.03 -5.52 -4.94
C LYS A 43 -12.92 -5.26 -6.15
N GLN A 44 -12.87 -4.06 -6.72
CA GLN A 44 -13.63 -3.71 -7.93
C GLN A 44 -13.19 -4.49 -9.17
N GLN A 45 -11.97 -5.05 -9.17
CA GLN A 45 -11.49 -5.86 -10.31
C GLN A 45 -12.17 -7.23 -10.38
N ASN A 46 -12.61 -7.79 -9.25
CA ASN A 46 -13.29 -9.08 -9.21
C ASN A 46 -14.13 -9.25 -7.93
N GLU A 47 -15.43 -9.51 -8.10
CA GLU A 47 -16.40 -9.66 -7.00
C GLU A 47 -16.08 -10.78 -5.99
N LYS A 48 -15.24 -11.76 -6.37
CA LYS A 48 -14.84 -12.88 -5.50
C LYS A 48 -13.81 -12.48 -4.45
N ILE A 49 -13.20 -11.29 -4.59
CA ILE A 49 -12.19 -10.81 -3.66
C ILE A 49 -12.88 -10.33 -2.38
N ALA A 50 -12.78 -11.13 -1.33
CA ALA A 50 -13.37 -10.77 -0.03
C ALA A 50 -12.44 -9.87 0.78
N LYS A 51 -11.14 -10.17 0.77
CA LYS A 51 -10.12 -9.41 1.50
C LYS A 51 -8.84 -9.28 0.67
N VAL A 52 -8.14 -8.18 0.91
CA VAL A 52 -6.83 -7.87 0.34
C VAL A 52 -5.88 -7.70 1.53
N ALA A 53 -4.76 -8.40 1.52
CA ALA A 53 -3.72 -8.23 2.54
C ALA A 53 -2.44 -7.70 1.90
N PHE A 54 -1.93 -6.58 2.41
CA PHE A 54 -0.74 -5.91 1.89
C PHE A 54 0.53 -6.46 2.57
N CYS A 55 1.49 -6.92 1.77
CA CYS A 55 2.81 -7.32 2.25
C CYS A 55 3.70 -6.07 2.35
N TRP A 56 3.55 -5.28 3.42
CA TRP A 56 4.26 -4.00 3.60
C TRP A 56 5.78 -4.11 3.49
N GLU A 57 6.35 -5.24 3.92
CA GLU A 57 7.77 -5.54 3.82
C GLU A 57 8.26 -5.61 2.36
N SER A 58 7.38 -5.97 1.43
CA SER A 58 7.67 -6.11 0.01
C SER A 58 7.60 -4.79 -0.76
N LEU A 59 7.38 -3.65 -0.09
CA LEU A 59 7.33 -2.37 -0.76
C LEU A 59 8.70 -2.05 -1.39
N GLU A 60 8.69 -1.81 -2.69
CA GLU A 60 9.84 -1.39 -3.47
C GLU A 60 9.51 -0.17 -4.32
N LYS A 61 10.52 0.65 -4.58
CA LYS A 61 10.45 1.73 -5.56
C LYS A 61 11.11 1.25 -6.84
N GLU A 62 10.35 1.13 -7.91
CA GLU A 62 10.80 0.59 -9.19
C GLU A 62 10.82 1.70 -10.25
N SER A 63 11.82 1.73 -11.12
CA SER A 63 11.84 2.63 -12.28
C SER A 63 11.37 1.87 -13.51
N VAL A 64 10.29 2.33 -14.12
CA VAL A 64 9.65 1.65 -15.25
C VAL A 64 10.03 2.38 -16.55
N GLY A 65 10.55 1.62 -17.52
CA GLY A 65 10.80 2.11 -18.87
C GLY A 65 9.51 2.33 -19.66
N ASN A 66 9.62 2.87 -20.89
CA ASN A 66 8.51 3.23 -21.80
C ASN A 66 7.66 2.03 -22.33
N GLY A 67 7.42 0.99 -21.54
CA GLY A 67 6.93 -0.30 -22.04
C GLY A 67 5.56 -0.78 -21.56
N LEU A 68 4.90 -0.15 -20.57
CA LEU A 68 3.66 -0.69 -20.01
C LEU A 68 2.48 0.30 -19.92
N LEU A 69 2.71 1.59 -19.67
CA LEU A 69 1.70 2.65 -19.70
C LEU A 69 2.38 3.98 -20.10
N GLN A 70 1.60 4.98 -20.54
CA GLN A 70 2.14 6.27 -21.03
C GLN A 70 2.94 7.02 -19.95
N GLY A 71 4.24 6.76 -19.85
CA GLY A 71 5.20 7.60 -19.14
C GLY A 71 6.28 6.82 -18.41
N ALA A 72 7.53 6.95 -18.87
CA ALA A 72 8.71 6.67 -18.06
C ALA A 72 8.59 7.31 -16.67
N GLY A 73 9.04 6.60 -15.64
CA GLY A 73 9.09 7.14 -14.29
C GLY A 73 9.12 6.07 -13.22
N ASP A 74 9.21 6.53 -11.98
CA ASP A 74 9.19 5.65 -10.82
C ASP A 74 7.76 5.27 -10.44
N ILE A 75 7.60 4.12 -9.81
CA ILE A 75 6.39 3.65 -9.14
C ILE A 75 6.76 3.04 -7.78
N LEU A 76 5.78 2.97 -6.88
CA LEU A 76 5.81 2.07 -5.74
C LEU A 76 5.16 0.75 -6.14
N SER A 77 5.81 -0.36 -5.83
CA SER A 77 5.35 -1.72 -6.11
C SER A 77 5.21 -2.45 -4.78
N ILE A 78 4.03 -3.02 -4.52
CA ILE A 78 3.76 -3.81 -3.32
C ILE A 78 3.04 -5.10 -3.69
N ARG A 79 3.40 -6.21 -3.04
CA ARG A 79 2.70 -7.48 -3.19
C ARG A 79 1.44 -7.46 -2.34
N ILE A 80 0.35 -7.93 -2.92
CA ILE A 80 -0.91 -8.14 -2.21
C ILE A 80 -1.36 -9.58 -2.32
N GLN A 81 -1.98 -10.08 -1.25
CA GLN A 81 -2.57 -11.41 -1.15
C GLN A 81 -4.09 -11.29 -1.24
N ILE A 82 -4.70 -12.11 -2.09
CA ILE A 82 -6.14 -12.15 -2.30
C ILE A 82 -6.74 -13.31 -1.55
N ILE A 83 -7.78 -13.01 -0.78
CA ILE A 83 -8.42 -13.93 0.14
C ILE A 83 -9.92 -13.98 -0.18
N ASP A 84 -10.46 -15.19 -0.30
CA ASP A 84 -11.89 -15.42 -0.55
C ASP A 84 -12.75 -15.30 0.73
N ASN A 85 -14.06 -15.46 0.58
CA ASN A 85 -15.01 -15.40 1.70
C ASN A 85 -14.83 -16.53 2.73
N ASN A 86 -14.16 -17.62 2.36
CA ASN A 86 -13.83 -18.75 3.23
C ASN A 86 -12.47 -18.55 3.93
N ASN A 87 -11.85 -17.38 3.77
CA ASN A 87 -10.54 -17.05 4.31
C ASN A 87 -9.39 -17.87 3.71
N ASN A 88 -9.58 -18.44 2.51
CA ASN A 88 -8.53 -19.11 1.75
C ASN A 88 -7.75 -18.09 0.91
N LYS A 89 -6.43 -18.26 0.84
CA LYS A 89 -5.59 -17.51 -0.08
C LYS A 89 -5.78 -18.07 -1.49
N ILE A 90 -6.27 -17.24 -2.41
CA ILE A 90 -6.59 -17.68 -3.77
C ILE A 90 -5.61 -17.15 -4.82
N ASN A 91 -4.94 -16.02 -4.56
CA ASN A 91 -3.91 -15.50 -5.44
C ASN A 91 -2.98 -14.48 -4.74
N SER A 92 -1.94 -14.03 -5.43
CA SER A 92 -1.13 -12.87 -5.07
C SER A 92 -0.62 -12.15 -6.32
N PHE A 93 -0.70 -10.83 -6.34
CA PHE A 93 -0.20 -10.00 -7.44
C PHE A 93 0.52 -8.76 -6.94
N GLY A 94 1.18 -8.06 -7.86
CA GLY A 94 1.74 -6.74 -7.60
C GLY A 94 0.67 -5.67 -7.72
N LEU A 95 0.77 -4.63 -6.90
CA LEU A 95 0.01 -3.40 -7.01
C LEU A 95 1.01 -2.27 -7.25
N ALA A 96 0.86 -1.59 -8.38
CA ALA A 96 1.61 -0.41 -8.73
C ALA A 96 0.88 0.83 -8.25
N ILE A 97 1.58 1.70 -7.54
CA ILE A 97 1.08 2.96 -7.01
C ILE A 97 2.01 4.08 -7.47
N LYS A 98 1.44 5.13 -8.05
CA LYS A 98 2.17 6.36 -8.34
C LYS A 98 1.59 7.48 -7.51
N PRO A 99 2.36 8.10 -6.60
CA PRO A 99 1.87 9.25 -5.86
C PRO A 99 1.80 10.48 -6.77
N ASN A 100 1.00 11.47 -6.36
CA ASN A 100 0.98 12.78 -6.99
C ASN A 100 2.30 13.57 -6.84
N ASN A 101 3.04 13.30 -5.76
CA ASN A 101 4.33 13.91 -5.44
C ASN A 101 5.21 12.89 -4.69
N TRP A 102 6.50 12.81 -5.01
CA TRP A 102 7.44 11.87 -4.38
C TRP A 102 7.99 12.34 -3.03
N ASN A 103 8.08 13.65 -2.81
CA ASN A 103 8.67 14.19 -1.58
C ASN A 103 7.64 14.33 -0.45
N GLU A 104 6.41 14.65 -0.81
CA GLU A 104 5.28 14.84 0.11
C GLU A 104 4.00 14.32 -0.54
N PRO A 105 3.86 12.98 -0.65
CA PRO A 105 2.71 12.36 -1.28
C PRO A 105 1.44 12.61 -0.45
N THR A 106 0.37 13.02 -1.11
CA THR A 106 -0.93 13.28 -0.46
C THR A 106 -2.09 12.57 -1.14
N LYS A 107 -1.89 12.10 -2.37
CA LYS A 107 -2.91 11.39 -3.15
C LYS A 107 -2.25 10.34 -4.03
N ILE A 108 -2.96 9.23 -4.24
CA ILE A 108 -2.63 8.29 -5.31
C ILE A 108 -3.04 8.92 -6.65
N LYS A 109 -2.09 9.01 -7.58
CA LYS A 109 -2.31 9.56 -8.92
C LYS A 109 -2.65 8.45 -9.92
N GLU A 110 -1.93 7.33 -9.85
CA GLU A 110 -2.14 6.16 -10.69
C GLU A 110 -2.11 4.92 -9.79
N LEU A 111 -3.02 3.99 -10.04
CA LEU A 111 -3.16 2.74 -9.31
C LEU A 111 -3.54 1.63 -10.29
N TYR A 112 -2.73 0.57 -10.37
CA TYR A 112 -3.00 -0.55 -11.24
C TYR A 112 -2.34 -1.84 -10.77
N THR A 113 -2.90 -2.98 -11.15
CA THR A 113 -2.33 -4.29 -10.80
C THR A 113 -1.27 -4.75 -11.81
N ILE A 114 -0.20 -5.36 -11.31
CA ILE A 114 0.90 -5.92 -12.09
C ILE A 114 0.78 -7.45 -12.08
N ASN A 115 0.80 -8.06 -13.28
CA ASN A 115 0.72 -9.52 -13.48
C ASN A 115 -0.48 -10.16 -12.76
N ALA A 116 -1.60 -9.44 -12.66
CA ALA A 116 -2.80 -9.99 -12.06
C ALA A 116 -3.51 -10.92 -13.04
N ASP A 117 -3.64 -12.18 -12.63
CA ASP A 117 -4.55 -13.13 -13.25
C ASP A 117 -5.82 -13.20 -12.40
N TYR A 118 -6.91 -12.70 -12.96
CA TYR A 118 -8.24 -12.68 -12.34
C TYR A 118 -9.09 -13.89 -12.75
N ASP A 119 -8.57 -14.77 -13.61
CA ASP A 119 -9.22 -16.02 -13.96
C ASP A 119 -8.98 -17.06 -12.87
N TYR A 120 -9.65 -16.87 -11.73
CA TYR A 120 -9.53 -17.75 -10.56
C TYR A 120 -10.11 -19.17 -10.78
N TYR A 121 -10.55 -19.49 -11.99
CA TYR A 121 -11.03 -20.81 -12.37
C TYR A 121 -10.17 -21.38 -13.50
N THR A 122 -9.34 -22.36 -13.19
CA THR A 122 -9.27 -23.48 -14.14
C THR A 122 -10.53 -24.31 -13.92
N GLU A 123 -11.26 -24.54 -15.01
CA GLU A 123 -12.45 -25.38 -15.09
C GLU A 123 -12.31 -26.67 -14.25
N GLY A 124 -13.44 -27.10 -13.68
CA GLY A 124 -13.51 -28.21 -12.75
C GLY A 124 -12.74 -29.47 -13.17
N GLY A 125 -12.07 -30.06 -12.18
CA GLY A 125 -11.65 -31.46 -12.17
C GLY A 125 -12.35 -32.19 -11.03
#